data_AF-A0A377XUQ0-F1
#
_entry.id   AF-A0A377XUQ0-F1
#
_cell.length_a   1.000
_cell.length_b   1.000
_cell.length_c   1.000
_cell.angle_alpha   90.00
_cell.angle_beta   90.00
_cell.angle_gamma   90.00
#
_symmetry.space_group_name_H-M   'P 1'
#
loop_
_entity.id
_entity.type
_entity.pdbx_description
1 polymer ?
#
loop_
_entity_poly.entity_id
_entity_poly.type
_entity_poly.pdbx_seq_one_letter_code
_entity_poly.pdbx_strand_id
1 'polypeptide(L)'
;MLIVVNNNGGQIFSMLPTPQDERRQFYLMPQDVDFSHAAAMFGLAYHRPDDWPSLDEALAGAWRRAGATVIELAVNETDGAQTLQQLLAQVSRL
;
A
#
# COMPACT_ATOMS: atom_id res chain seq x y z
N MET A 1 0.83 0.19 16.16
CA MET A 1 1.16 -0.35 14.84
C MET A 1 0.52 0.54 13.78
N LEU A 2 1.25 0.87 12.73
CA LEU A 2 0.78 1.63 11.56
C LEU A 2 1.10 0.80 10.33
N ILE A 3 0.09 0.51 9.51
CA ILE A 3 0.28 -0.15 8.21
C ILE A 3 0.21 0.93 7.14
N VAL A 4 1.24 1.00 6.30
CA VAL A 4 1.30 1.88 5.13
C VAL A 4 1.18 1.00 3.90
N VAL A 5 0.07 1.12 3.16
CA VAL A 5 -0.06 0.48 1.85
C VAL A 5 0.57 1.43 0.82
N ASN A 6 1.77 1.09 0.35
CA ASN A 6 2.50 1.89 -0.61
C ASN A 6 2.30 1.31 -2.02
N ASN A 7 1.35 1.90 -2.74
CA ASN A 7 1.07 1.64 -4.15
C ASN A 7 1.49 2.83 -5.04
N ASN A 8 2.46 3.62 -4.57
CA ASN A 8 3.07 4.73 -5.27
C ASN A 8 2.09 5.81 -5.77
N GLY A 9 1.17 6.26 -4.91
CA GLY A 9 0.31 7.41 -5.18
C GLY A 9 -1.18 7.15 -4.95
N GLY A 10 -2.02 8.07 -5.43
CA GLY A 10 -3.47 8.02 -5.25
C GLY A 10 -4.19 7.01 -6.16
N GLN A 11 -3.94 5.70 -6.00
CA GLN A 11 -4.46 4.68 -6.94
C GLN A 11 -6.00 4.53 -6.99
N ILE A 12 -6.74 5.22 -6.10
CA ILE A 12 -8.18 5.42 -6.28
C ILE A 12 -8.52 6.05 -7.64
N PHE A 13 -7.66 6.92 -8.17
CA PHE A 13 -7.86 7.56 -9.47
C PHE A 13 -7.67 6.61 -10.66
N SER A 14 -7.11 5.42 -10.44
CA SER A 14 -7.09 4.32 -11.41
C SER A 14 -8.42 3.57 -11.48
N MET A 15 -9.27 3.70 -10.45
CA MET A 15 -10.64 3.16 -10.42
C MET A 15 -11.67 4.15 -10.96
N LEU A 16 -11.39 5.45 -10.91
CA LEU A 16 -12.26 6.51 -11.41
C LEU A 16 -12.01 6.76 -12.91
N PRO A 17 -13.00 7.25 -13.67
CA PRO A 17 -12.85 7.59 -15.08
C PRO A 17 -12.06 8.89 -15.28
N THR A 18 -10.80 8.90 -14.86
CA THR A 18 -9.89 10.05 -15.02
C THR A 18 -9.23 10.03 -16.41
N PRO A 19 -8.90 11.19 -17.00
CA PRO A 19 -8.23 11.26 -18.31
C PRO A 19 -6.86 10.59 -18.24
N GLN A 20 -6.59 9.63 -19.14
CA GLN A 20 -5.39 8.79 -19.06
C GLN A 20 -4.08 9.58 -19.17
N ASP A 21 -4.04 10.57 -20.06
CA ASP A 21 -2.84 11.38 -20.33
C ASP A 21 -2.45 12.27 -19.14
N GLU A 22 -3.43 12.71 -18.36
CA GLU A 22 -3.25 13.61 -17.22
C GLU A 22 -3.17 12.86 -15.88
N ARG A 23 -3.62 11.59 -15.85
CA ARG A 23 -3.80 10.79 -14.64
C ARG A 23 -2.56 10.73 -13.77
N ARG A 24 -1.39 10.45 -14.36
CA ARG A 24 -0.16 10.29 -13.58
C ARG A 24 0.26 11.59 -12.91
N GLN A 25 0.23 12.69 -13.65
CA GLN A 25 0.76 13.99 -13.20
C GLN A 25 -0.20 14.71 -12.23
N PHE A 26 -1.51 14.68 -12.50
CA PHE A 26 -2.47 15.52 -11.79
C PHE A 26 -3.37 14.77 -10.81
N TYR A 27 -3.30 13.44 -10.80
CA TYR A 27 -4.16 12.61 -9.94
C TYR A 27 -3.36 11.62 -9.09
N LEU A 28 -2.60 10.71 -9.72
CA LEU A 28 -1.84 9.69 -8.99
C LEU A 28 -0.72 10.31 -8.16
N MET A 29 0.02 11.27 -8.74
CA MET A 29 1.13 11.97 -8.09
C MET A 29 2.08 11.00 -7.36
N PRO A 30 2.68 10.02 -8.08
CA PRO A 30 3.64 9.09 -7.49
C PRO A 30 4.78 9.88 -6.85
N GLN A 31 5.20 9.43 -5.67
CA GLN A 31 6.26 10.08 -4.90
C GLN A 31 7.57 9.30 -4.95
N ASP A 32 7.54 8.03 -5.37
CA ASP A 32 8.71 7.16 -5.47
C ASP A 32 9.56 7.13 -4.18
N VAL A 33 8.88 6.99 -3.03
CA VAL A 33 9.49 6.95 -1.68
C VAL A 33 9.20 5.65 -0.95
N ASP A 34 10.09 5.28 -0.03
CA ASP A 34 9.83 4.34 1.06
C ASP A 34 9.77 5.05 2.42
N PHE A 35 9.20 4.39 3.42
CA PHE A 35 8.97 4.98 4.74
C PHE A 35 10.04 4.58 5.78
N SER A 36 11.12 3.91 5.36
CA SER A 36 12.17 3.44 6.27
C SER A 36 12.87 4.61 6.98
N HIS A 37 13.20 5.66 6.23
CA HIS A 37 13.83 6.85 6.77
C HIS A 37 12.91 7.65 7.69
N ALA A 38 11.61 7.70 7.38
CA ALA A 38 10.63 8.33 8.26
C ALA A 38 10.51 7.58 9.58
N ALA A 39 10.45 6.25 9.55
CA ALA A 39 10.45 5.44 10.76
C ALA A 39 11.74 5.62 11.59
N ALA A 40 12.90 5.61 10.94
CA ALA A 40 14.20 5.82 11.57
C ALA A 40 14.31 7.20 12.25
N MET A 41 13.80 8.25 11.61
CA MET A 41 13.79 9.62 12.14
C MET A 41 13.10 9.72 13.51
N PHE A 42 12.04 8.93 13.72
CA PHE A 42 11.27 8.90 14.96
C PHE A 42 11.63 7.72 15.88
N GLY A 43 12.66 6.94 15.55
CA GLY A 43 13.07 5.77 16.33
C GLY A 43 12.02 4.64 16.36
N LEU A 44 11.18 4.55 15.32
CA LEU A 44 10.14 3.53 15.20
C LEU A 44 10.72 2.23 14.62
N ALA A 45 10.18 1.09 15.06
CA ALA A 45 10.46 -0.17 14.39
C ALA A 45 9.85 -0.15 12.99
N TYR A 46 10.56 -0.69 11.99
CA TYR A 46 10.16 -0.68 10.59
C TYR A 46 10.27 -2.08 10.00
N HIS A 47 9.24 -2.50 9.28
CA HIS A 47 9.21 -3.74 8.51
C HIS A 47 8.63 -3.47 7.12
N ARG A 48 9.18 -4.11 6.09
CA ARG A 48 8.68 -4.10 4.72
C ARG A 48 8.61 -5.53 4.18
N PRO A 49 7.61 -6.32 4.63
CA PRO A 49 7.46 -7.71 4.23
C PRO A 49 7.15 -7.79 2.73
N ASP A 50 7.71 -8.80 2.07
CA ASP A 50 7.52 -9.11 0.65
C ASP A 50 6.63 -10.35 0.42
N ASP A 51 6.22 -11.03 1.48
CA ASP A 51 5.35 -12.19 1.46
C ASP A 51 4.43 -12.30 2.69
N TRP A 52 3.52 -13.26 2.67
CA TRP A 52 2.58 -13.50 3.76
C TRP A 52 3.27 -13.96 5.07
N PRO A 53 4.21 -14.91 5.07
CA PRO A 53 4.91 -15.32 6.29
C PRO A 53 5.65 -14.18 6.99
N SER A 54 6.37 -13.33 6.24
CA SER A 54 7.08 -12.18 6.81
C SER A 54 6.13 -11.11 7.33
N LEU A 55 4.96 -10.93 6.68
CA LEU A 55 3.90 -10.06 7.19
C LEU A 55 3.34 -10.58 8.53
N ASP A 56 3.04 -11.87 8.62
CA ASP A 56 2.54 -12.48 9.86
C ASP A 56 3.55 -12.34 11.01
N GLU A 57 4.84 -12.54 10.73
CA GLU A 57 5.91 -12.34 11.70
C GLU A 57 6.00 -10.87 12.15
N ALA A 58 5.95 -9.93 11.21
CA ALA A 58 6.01 -8.50 11.51
C ALA A 58 4.80 -8.04 12.36
N LEU A 59 3.59 -8.52 12.03
CA LEU A 59 2.38 -8.25 12.80
C LEU A 59 2.50 -8.82 14.22
N ALA A 60 2.89 -10.08 14.36
CA ALA A 60 3.07 -10.73 15.65
C ALA A 60 4.14 -10.01 16.51
N GLY A 61 5.23 -9.56 15.88
CA GLY A 61 6.27 -8.76 16.52
C GLY A 61 5.76 -7.40 16.99
N ALA A 62 5.00 -6.69 16.15
CA ALA A 62 4.44 -5.38 16.46
C ALA A 62 3.49 -5.40 17.66
N TRP A 63 2.69 -6.48 17.83
CA TRP A 63 1.78 -6.64 18.97
C TRP A 63 2.50 -6.90 20.30
N ARG A 64 3.67 -7.52 20.28
CA ARG A 64 4.45 -7.84 21.49
C ARG A 64 5.33 -6.69 21.97
N ARG A 65 5.59 -5.71 21.11
CA ARG A 65 6.49 -4.59 21.39
C ARG A 65 5.75 -3.44 22.06
N ALA A 66 6.35 -2.85 23.08
CA ALA A 66 5.96 -1.53 23.56
C ALA A 66 6.48 -0.44 22.59
N GLY A 67 5.57 0.30 21.97
CA GLY A 67 5.89 1.39 21.03
C GLY A 67 5.28 1.21 19.65
N ALA A 68 5.34 2.27 18.84
CA ALA A 68 4.84 2.21 17.47
C ALA A 68 5.80 1.43 16.55
N THR A 69 5.21 0.68 15.63
CA THR A 69 5.88 -0.08 14.56
C THR A 69 5.21 0.30 13.24
N VAL A 70 6.00 0.64 12.23
CA VAL A 70 5.57 0.90 10.85
C VAL A 70 5.77 -0.39 10.06
N ILE A 71 4.70 -0.85 9.40
CA ILE A 71 4.75 -1.97 8.47
C ILE A 71 4.35 -1.44 7.09
N GLU A 72 5.29 -1.40 6.16
CA GLU A 72 5.05 -0.93 4.79
C GLU A 72 4.77 -2.11 3.86
N LEU A 73 3.57 -2.14 3.29
CA LEU A 73 3.19 -3.09 2.26
C LEU A 73 3.41 -2.42 0.90
N ALA A 74 4.55 -2.71 0.29
CA ALA A 74 4.82 -2.28 -1.08
C ALA A 74 4.10 -3.21 -2.05
N VAL A 75 3.14 -2.65 -2.79
CA VAL A 75 2.32 -3.39 -3.75
C VAL A 75 2.38 -2.71 -5.11
N ASN A 76 2.10 -3.48 -6.16
CA ASN A 76 2.00 -2.92 -7.50
C ASN A 76 0.90 -1.85 -7.55
N GLU A 77 1.16 -0.79 -8.33
CA GLU A 77 0.31 0.38 -8.46
C GLU A 77 -1.17 0.04 -8.72
N THR A 78 -1.45 -0.83 -9.68
CA THR A 78 -2.81 -1.03 -10.20
C THR A 78 -3.50 -2.31 -9.73
N ASP A 79 -2.81 -3.22 -9.06
CA ASP A 79 -3.33 -4.57 -8.79
C ASP A 79 -4.61 -4.55 -7.94
N GLY A 80 -4.68 -3.66 -6.94
CA GLY A 80 -5.88 -3.50 -6.12
C GLY A 80 -7.08 -2.99 -6.92
N ALA A 81 -6.87 -2.02 -7.82
CA ALA A 81 -7.91 -1.49 -8.69
C ALA A 81 -8.42 -2.54 -9.69
N GLN A 82 -7.50 -3.27 -10.32
CA GLN A 82 -7.83 -4.31 -11.28
C GLN A 82 -8.57 -5.48 -10.63
N THR A 83 -8.10 -5.96 -9.47
CA THR A 83 -8.73 -7.05 -8.73
C THR A 83 -10.17 -6.70 -8.36
N LEU A 84 -10.42 -5.48 -7.87
CA LEU A 84 -11.78 -5.03 -7.55
C LEU A 84 -12.69 -4.99 -8.79
N GLN A 85 -12.21 -4.41 -9.89
CA GLN A 85 -12.97 -4.36 -11.15
C GLN A 85 -13.31 -5.76 -11.68
N GLN A 86 -12.37 -6.71 -11.60
CA GLN A 86 -12.57 -8.10 -12.01
C GLN A 86 -13.64 -8.78 -11.14
N LEU A 87 -13.58 -8.63 -9.81
CA LEU A 87 -14.55 -9.20 -8.89
C LEU A 87 -15.96 -8.63 -9.11
N LEU A 88 -16.09 -7.32 -9.33
CA LEU A 88 -17.38 -6.69 -9.65
C LEU A 88 -17.97 -7.23 -10.96
N ALA A 89 -17.14 -7.39 -12.00
CA ALA A 89 -17.58 -7.95 -13.28
C ALA A 89 -17.95 -9.43 -13.20
N GLN A 90 -17.34 -10.19 -12.28
CA GLN A 90 -17.67 -11.59 -12.03
C GLN A 90 -19.02 -11.72 -11.31
N VAL A 91 -19.23 -10.92 -10.25
CA VAL A 91 -20.48 -10.94 -9.46
C VAL A 91 -21.67 -10.44 -10.29
N SER A 92 -21.48 -9.48 -11.18
CA SER A 92 -22.58 -8.95 -12.03
C SER A 92 -23.08 -9.93 -13.10
N ARG A 93 -22.39 -11.07 -13.30
CA ARG A 93 -22.77 -12.12 -14.26
C ARG A 93 -23.48 -13.30 -13.60
N LEU A 94 -23.57 -13.29 -12.26
CA LEU A 94 -24.36 -14.24 -11.47
C LEU A 94 -25.81 -13.76 -11.39
#